data_AF-A0A3D1J127-F1
#
_entry.id   AF-A0A3D1J127-F1
#
_cell.length_a   1.000
_cell.length_b   1.000
_cell.length_c   1.000
_cell.angle_alpha   90.00
_cell.angle_beta   90.00
_cell.angle_gamma   90.00
#
_symmetry.space_group_name_H-M   'P 1'
#
loop_
_entity.id
_entity.type
_entity.pdbx_description
1 polymer ?
#
loop_
_entity_poly.entity_id
_entity_poly.type
_entity_poly.pdbx_seq_one_letter_code
_entity_poly.pdbx_strand_id
1 'polypeptide(L)'
;QWAISTFQALAGGESTTFAARGVGSSIASLRVDGNDFLAVYAASQWAAERARSNLGPTLIEWVTYRAGPHSTSDDPSKYRPADDWSHFPLGDPIVRLKRHLIGKGVWSEAEHEATQKELEAEVVAAQKEAERYGTLANGHIPSAASMFEDVYKEMPEHLRRQRQQLGV
;
A
#
# COMPACT_ATOMS: atom_id res chain seq x y z
N GLN A 1 1.14 11.23 -6.75
CA GLN A 1 0.48 12.46 -7.22
C GLN A 1 -0.19 13.28 -6.11
N TRP A 2 -0.75 12.63 -5.08
CA TRP A 2 -1.56 13.29 -4.04
C TRP A 2 -1.15 12.83 -2.64
N ALA A 3 -1.24 13.74 -1.66
CA ALA A 3 -1.22 13.44 -0.23
C ALA A 3 -2.47 14.07 0.41
N ILE A 4 -3.46 13.25 0.80
CA ILE A 4 -4.83 13.69 1.12
C ILE A 4 -5.40 14.48 -0.09
N SER A 5 -5.46 15.81 0.02
CA SER A 5 -5.91 16.77 -0.98
C SER A 5 -4.77 17.59 -1.61
N THR A 6 -3.55 17.45 -1.10
CA THR A 6 -2.39 18.23 -1.52
C THR A 6 -1.74 17.60 -2.75
N PHE A 7 -1.64 18.37 -3.84
CA PHE A 7 -0.94 17.93 -5.06
C PHE A 7 0.58 17.87 -4.83
N GLN A 8 1.24 16.88 -5.44
CA GLN A 8 2.66 16.60 -5.24
C GLN A 8 3.62 17.76 -5.53
N ALA A 9 3.23 18.75 -6.33
CA ALA A 9 4.04 19.95 -6.57
C ALA A 9 4.33 20.70 -5.25
N LEU A 10 3.34 20.77 -4.35
CA LEU A 10 3.49 21.38 -3.02
C LEU A 10 4.37 20.56 -2.07
N ALA A 11 4.61 19.28 -2.37
CA ALA A 11 5.65 18.49 -1.73
C ALA A 11 7.06 18.78 -2.29
N GLY A 12 7.20 19.82 -3.11
CA GLY A 12 8.42 20.20 -3.81
C GLY A 12 8.68 19.37 -5.07
N GLY A 13 7.65 18.75 -5.66
CA GLY A 13 7.77 17.96 -6.89
C GLY A 13 7.72 18.79 -8.18
N GLU A 14 7.54 20.11 -8.08
CA GLU A 14 7.55 21.00 -9.24
C GLU A 14 8.93 21.05 -9.90
N SER A 15 8.96 20.88 -11.23
CA SER A 15 10.19 20.92 -12.05
C SER A 15 11.33 20.00 -11.56
N THR A 16 10.99 18.93 -10.84
CA THR A 16 11.95 17.95 -10.30
C THR A 16 11.34 16.56 -10.24
N THR A 17 12.12 15.58 -9.77
CA THR A 17 11.66 14.22 -9.49
C THR A 17 12.06 13.82 -8.08
N PHE A 18 11.35 12.87 -7.48
CA PHE A 18 11.72 12.35 -6.18
C PHE A 18 12.99 11.49 -6.28
N ALA A 19 13.17 10.77 -7.38
CA ALA A 19 14.39 10.01 -7.68
C ALA A 19 15.67 10.89 -7.68
N ALA A 20 15.59 12.12 -8.21
CA ALA A 20 16.73 13.04 -8.25
C ALA A 20 17.27 13.41 -6.85
N ARG A 21 16.43 13.37 -5.81
CA ARG A 21 16.86 13.62 -4.42
C ARG A 21 17.84 12.57 -3.92
N GLY A 22 17.66 11.31 -4.34
CA GLY A 22 18.60 10.24 -4.03
C GLY A 22 19.96 10.48 -4.70
N VAL A 23 19.97 10.94 -5.95
CA VAL A 23 21.21 11.31 -6.66
C VAL A 23 21.95 12.42 -5.92
N GLY A 24 21.24 13.47 -5.48
CA GLY A 24 21.82 14.54 -4.66
C GLY A 24 22.37 14.07 -3.30
N SER A 25 21.92 12.91 -2.82
CA SER A 25 22.37 12.27 -1.57
C SER A 25 23.33 11.10 -1.81
N SER A 26 23.90 10.97 -3.02
CA SER A 26 24.79 9.86 -3.41
C SER A 26 24.18 8.45 -3.28
N ILE A 27 22.87 8.35 -3.45
CA ILE A 27 22.12 7.10 -3.49
C ILE A 27 21.78 6.81 -4.96
N ALA A 28 22.03 5.58 -5.41
CA ALA A 28 21.63 5.16 -6.76
C ALA A 28 20.10 5.23 -6.85
N SER A 29 19.58 5.91 -7.87
CA SER A 29 18.14 6.19 -7.98
C SER A 29 17.54 5.70 -9.29
N LEU A 30 16.32 5.17 -9.22
CA LEU A 30 15.48 4.82 -10.36
C LEU A 30 14.17 5.58 -10.29
N ARG A 31 13.61 5.94 -11.46
CA ARG A 31 12.25 6.45 -11.59
C ARG A 31 11.50 5.53 -12.54
N VAL A 32 10.50 4.83 -12.01
CA VAL A 32 9.90 3.67 -12.68
C VAL A 32 8.40 3.84 -12.79
N ASP A 33 7.83 3.36 -13.89
CA ASP A 33 6.39 3.22 -14.05
C ASP A 33 5.85 2.28 -12.96
N GLY A 34 5.12 2.84 -12.00
CA GLY A 34 4.56 2.08 -10.87
C GLY A 34 3.36 1.22 -11.25
N ASN A 35 2.82 1.38 -12.45
CA ASN A 35 1.69 0.59 -12.96
C ASN A 35 2.13 -0.46 -14.00
N ASP A 36 3.44 -0.57 -14.27
CA ASP A 36 4.01 -1.67 -15.03
C ASP A 36 4.56 -2.73 -14.07
N PHE A 37 3.82 -3.81 -13.86
CA PHE A 37 4.22 -4.87 -12.92
C PHE A 37 5.59 -5.48 -13.25
N LEU A 38 5.93 -5.62 -14.53
CA LEU A 38 7.22 -6.19 -14.93
C LEU A 38 8.36 -5.19 -14.70
N ALA A 39 8.14 -3.90 -14.94
CA ALA A 39 9.12 -2.86 -14.59
C ALA A 39 9.32 -2.77 -13.07
N VAL A 40 8.24 -2.87 -12.29
CA VAL A 40 8.28 -2.91 -10.82
C VAL A 40 9.10 -4.10 -10.34
N TYR A 41 8.81 -5.31 -10.85
CA TYR A 41 9.55 -6.52 -10.51
C TYR A 41 11.03 -6.38 -10.86
N ALA A 42 11.36 -5.98 -12.09
CA ALA A 42 12.73 -5.88 -12.57
C ALA A 42 13.55 -4.84 -11.79
N ALA A 43 13.00 -3.64 -11.56
CA ALA A 43 13.68 -2.59 -10.81
C ALA A 43 13.87 -2.97 -9.33
N SER A 44 12.87 -3.62 -8.73
CA SER A 44 12.96 -4.12 -7.35
C SER A 44 14.00 -5.23 -7.23
N GLN A 45 14.03 -6.17 -8.19
CA GLN A 45 15.02 -7.24 -8.25
C GLN A 45 16.44 -6.67 -8.36
N TRP A 46 16.66 -5.70 -9.26
CA TRP A 46 17.94 -5.01 -9.41
C TRP A 46 18.37 -4.31 -8.12
N ALA A 47 17.47 -3.57 -7.48
CA ALA A 47 17.78 -2.85 -6.25
C ALA A 47 18.07 -3.80 -5.08
N ALA A 48 17.31 -4.88 -4.96
CA ALA A 48 17.53 -5.90 -3.95
C ALA A 48 18.87 -6.62 -4.15
N GLU A 49 19.24 -6.89 -5.40
CA GLU A 49 20.53 -7.50 -5.72
C GLU A 49 21.69 -6.57 -5.38
N ARG A 50 21.58 -5.28 -5.72
CA ARG A 50 22.57 -4.26 -5.35
C ARG A 50 22.75 -4.18 -3.82
N ALA A 51 21.65 -4.19 -3.07
CA ALA A 51 21.68 -4.15 -1.61
C ALA A 51 22.33 -5.42 -1.02
N ARG A 52 21.93 -6.62 -1.48
CA ARG A 52 22.51 -7.91 -1.02
C ARG A 52 23.98 -8.05 -1.38
N SER A 53 24.38 -7.53 -2.54
CA SER A 53 25.78 -7.48 -2.98
C SER A 53 26.61 -6.41 -2.26
N ASN A 54 26.06 -5.77 -1.22
CA ASN A 54 26.72 -4.74 -0.42
C ASN A 54 27.21 -3.53 -1.25
N LEU A 55 26.51 -3.22 -2.34
CA LEU A 55 26.81 -2.07 -3.21
C LEU A 55 26.09 -0.79 -2.77
N GLY A 56 25.47 -0.80 -1.59
CA GLY A 56 24.79 0.33 -0.97
C GLY A 56 23.28 0.40 -1.21
N PRO A 57 22.61 1.47 -0.74
CA PRO A 57 21.17 1.63 -0.83
C PRO A 57 20.72 2.15 -2.20
N THR A 58 19.48 1.86 -2.56
CA THR A 58 18.83 2.34 -3.79
C THR A 58 17.55 3.09 -3.43
N LEU A 59 17.31 4.24 -4.06
CA LEU A 59 16.03 4.94 -4.03
C LEU A 59 15.23 4.62 -5.29
N ILE A 60 13.96 4.23 -5.16
CA ILE A 60 13.08 4.06 -6.32
C ILE A 60 11.86 4.98 -6.17
N GLU A 61 11.67 5.89 -7.13
CA GLU A 61 10.43 6.64 -7.30
C GLU A 61 9.47 5.82 -8.16
N TRP A 62 8.40 5.31 -7.55
CA TRP A 62 7.30 4.64 -8.23
C TRP A 62 6.27 5.67 -8.71
N VAL A 63 6.21 5.89 -10.02
CA VAL A 63 5.24 6.81 -10.62
C VAL A 63 3.91 6.09 -10.78
N THR A 64 3.00 6.34 -9.84
CA THR A 64 1.63 5.80 -9.87
C THR A 64 0.62 6.90 -9.51
N TYR A 65 -0.65 6.52 -9.43
CA TYR A 65 -1.77 7.39 -9.10
C TYR A 65 -2.67 6.73 -8.05
N ARG A 66 -3.20 7.52 -7.11
CA ARG A 66 -4.18 7.04 -6.12
C ARG A 66 -5.58 7.13 -6.71
N ALA A 67 -6.06 6.04 -7.33
CA ALA A 67 -7.35 6.00 -8.05
C ALA A 67 -8.52 6.47 -7.17
N GLY A 68 -8.66 5.83 -6.00
CA GLY A 68 -9.74 6.10 -5.07
C GLY A 68 -9.50 7.31 -4.15
N PRO A 69 -10.43 7.54 -3.20
CA PRO A 69 -10.28 8.49 -2.12
C PRO A 69 -8.99 8.26 -1.31
N HIS A 70 -8.60 9.27 -0.51
CA HIS A 70 -7.52 9.09 0.46
C HIS A 70 -7.87 8.04 1.52
N SER A 71 -9.11 8.05 2.00
CA SER A 71 -9.64 7.17 3.04
C SER A 71 -11.18 7.14 2.97
N THR A 72 -11.82 6.39 3.86
CA THR A 72 -13.29 6.40 4.03
C THR A 72 -13.86 7.70 4.59
N SER A 73 -13.01 8.62 5.08
CA SER A 73 -13.40 9.96 5.56
C SER A 73 -13.14 11.07 4.54
N ASP A 74 -12.66 10.73 3.35
CA ASP A 74 -12.22 11.68 2.33
C ASP A 74 -13.15 11.73 1.11
N ASP A 75 -13.19 12.88 0.47
CA ASP A 75 -13.95 13.10 -0.76
C ASP A 75 -13.06 13.76 -1.83
N PRO A 76 -12.55 13.00 -2.83
CA PRO A 76 -11.65 13.51 -3.85
C PRO A 76 -12.29 14.55 -4.78
N SER A 77 -13.62 14.52 -4.95
CA SER A 77 -14.31 15.45 -5.85
C SER A 77 -14.18 16.91 -5.43
N LYS A 78 -13.82 17.15 -4.16
CA LYS A 78 -13.62 18.49 -3.59
C LYS A 78 -12.31 19.17 -3.99
N TYR A 79 -11.33 18.42 -4.51
CA TYR A 79 -9.99 18.96 -4.73
C TYR A 79 -9.26 18.42 -5.96
N ARG A 80 -9.84 17.47 -6.70
CA ARG A 80 -9.30 16.99 -7.98
C ARG A 80 -10.41 16.58 -8.95
N PRO A 81 -10.14 16.52 -10.27
CA PRO A 81 -11.13 16.06 -11.25
C PRO A 81 -11.64 14.66 -10.92
N ALA A 82 -12.94 14.42 -11.12
CA ALA A 82 -13.56 13.13 -10.84
C ALA A 82 -13.11 12.04 -11.83
N ASP A 83 -12.75 12.45 -13.05
CA ASP A 83 -12.27 11.64 -14.17
C ASP A 83 -10.73 11.61 -14.28
N ASP A 84 -10.01 12.04 -13.24
CA ASP A 84 -8.54 12.15 -13.28
C ASP A 84 -7.86 10.79 -13.47
N TRP A 85 -8.40 9.71 -12.89
CA TRP A 85 -7.88 8.35 -13.06
C TRP A 85 -7.99 7.83 -14.50
N SER A 86 -9.11 8.11 -15.19
CA SER A 86 -9.29 7.65 -16.58
C SER A 86 -8.33 8.32 -17.56
N HIS A 87 -7.78 9.48 -17.18
CA HIS A 87 -6.80 10.22 -17.98
C HIS A 87 -5.35 9.96 -17.52
N PHE A 88 -5.13 9.18 -16.46
CA PHE A 88 -3.78 8.92 -15.97
C PHE A 88 -2.97 8.12 -17.02
N PRO A 89 -1.84 8.64 -17.54
CA PRO A 89 -1.18 8.07 -18.71
C PRO A 89 -0.66 6.63 -18.53
N LEU A 90 -0.37 6.23 -17.29
CA LEU A 90 0.16 4.90 -16.99
C LEU A 90 -0.96 3.87 -16.75
N GLY A 91 -2.23 4.27 -16.86
CA GLY A 91 -3.40 3.39 -16.86
C GLY A 91 -3.56 2.55 -15.60
N ASP A 92 -4.35 1.47 -15.71
CA ASP A 92 -4.56 0.51 -14.63
C ASP A 92 -3.52 -0.64 -14.70
N PRO A 93 -2.81 -0.94 -13.60
CA PRO A 93 -1.77 -1.98 -13.58
C PRO A 93 -2.31 -3.39 -13.87
N ILE A 94 -3.49 -3.73 -13.37
CA ILE A 94 -4.11 -5.05 -13.55
C ILE A 94 -4.49 -5.21 -15.02
N VAL A 95 -5.13 -4.20 -15.60
CA VAL A 95 -5.54 -4.24 -17.02
C VAL A 95 -4.33 -4.33 -17.95
N ARG A 96 -3.26 -3.57 -17.65
CA ARG A 96 -2.03 -3.59 -18.44
C ARG A 96 -1.35 -4.95 -18.40
N LEU A 97 -1.17 -5.52 -17.21
CA LEU A 97 -0.55 -6.83 -17.05
C LEU A 97 -1.41 -7.92 -17.69
N LYS A 98 -2.72 -7.91 -17.46
CA LYS A 98 -3.67 -8.83 -18.10
C LYS A 98 -3.52 -8.83 -19.62
N ARG A 99 -3.57 -7.65 -20.25
CA ARG A 99 -3.41 -7.53 -21.70
C ARG A 99 -2.06 -8.05 -22.19
N HIS A 100 -0.99 -7.76 -21.45
CA HIS A 100 0.35 -8.25 -21.78
C HIS A 100 0.42 -9.79 -21.73
N LEU A 101 -0.05 -10.40 -20.64
CA LEU A 101 0.03 -11.85 -20.45
C LEU A 101 -0.89 -12.62 -21.40
N ILE A 102 -2.08 -12.10 -21.70
CA ILE A 102 -2.96 -12.65 -22.75
C ILE A 102 -2.26 -12.58 -24.10
N GLY A 103 -1.65 -11.44 -24.44
CA GLY A 103 -0.87 -11.29 -25.68
C GLY A 103 0.34 -12.23 -25.77
N LYS A 104 0.82 -12.75 -24.63
CA LYS A 104 1.88 -13.77 -24.54
C LYS A 104 1.36 -15.21 -24.48
N GLY A 105 0.04 -15.42 -24.42
CA GLY A 105 -0.57 -16.74 -24.32
C GLY A 105 -0.32 -17.45 -22.99
N VAL A 106 0.03 -16.71 -21.93
CA VAL A 106 0.27 -17.24 -20.57
C VAL A 106 -0.78 -16.77 -19.57
N TRP A 107 -1.89 -16.22 -20.09
CA TRP A 107 -3.08 -15.85 -19.35
C TRP A 107 -4.27 -15.80 -20.30
N SER A 108 -5.49 -15.84 -19.76
CA SER A 108 -6.73 -15.79 -20.53
C SER A 108 -7.82 -15.02 -19.79
N GLU A 109 -8.87 -14.64 -20.52
CA GLU A 109 -10.08 -14.05 -19.92
C GLU A 109 -10.74 -15.02 -18.92
N ALA A 110 -10.79 -16.30 -19.26
CA ALA A 110 -11.36 -17.34 -18.39
C ALA A 110 -10.57 -17.49 -17.09
N GLU A 111 -9.23 -17.51 -17.16
CA GLU A 111 -8.37 -17.53 -15.96
C GLU A 111 -8.54 -16.27 -15.12
N HIS A 112 -8.67 -15.10 -15.76
CA HIS A 112 -8.89 -13.83 -15.07
C HIS A 112 -10.19 -13.84 -14.27
N GLU A 113 -11.30 -14.22 -14.89
CA GLU A 113 -12.61 -14.31 -14.24
C GLU A 113 -12.64 -15.38 -13.15
N ALA A 114 -12.02 -16.54 -13.39
CA ALA A 114 -11.95 -17.63 -12.42
C ALA A 114 -11.17 -17.21 -11.17
N THR A 115 -9.99 -16.60 -11.37
CA THR A 115 -9.14 -16.08 -10.28
C THR A 115 -9.89 -15.01 -9.48
N GLN A 116 -10.59 -14.09 -10.16
CA GLN A 116 -11.38 -13.07 -9.47
C GLN A 116 -12.45 -13.70 -8.57
N LYS A 117 -13.22 -14.67 -9.08
CA LYS A 117 -14.26 -15.36 -8.30
C LYS A 117 -13.68 -16.13 -7.11
N GLU A 118 -12.53 -16.77 -7.29
CA GLU A 118 -11.83 -17.46 -6.20
C GLU A 118 -11.43 -16.49 -5.10
N LEU A 119 -10.81 -15.36 -5.45
CA LEU A 119 -10.40 -14.33 -4.49
C LEU A 119 -11.61 -13.68 -3.79
N GLU A 120 -12.71 -13.45 -4.49
CA GLU A 120 -13.96 -12.96 -3.89
C GLU A 120 -14.51 -13.96 -2.85
N ALA A 121 -14.49 -15.26 -3.15
CA ALA A 121 -14.90 -16.29 -2.23
C ALA A 121 -13.96 -16.39 -1.01
N GLU A 122 -12.64 -16.28 -1.23
CA GLU A 122 -11.62 -16.26 -0.17
C GLU A 122 -11.84 -15.08 0.78
N VAL A 123 -12.02 -13.87 0.25
CA VAL A 123 -12.24 -12.66 1.05
C VAL A 123 -13.53 -12.78 1.88
N VAL A 124 -14.62 -13.29 1.30
CA VAL A 124 -15.88 -13.49 2.03
C VAL A 124 -15.73 -14.56 3.12
N ALA A 125 -15.01 -15.64 2.85
CA ALA A 125 -14.73 -16.67 3.85
C ALA A 125 -13.87 -16.12 4.99
N ALA A 126 -12.82 -15.37 4.67
CA ALA A 126 -11.94 -14.74 5.64
C ALA A 126 -12.70 -13.71 6.50
N GLN A 127 -13.58 -12.90 5.89
CA GLN A 127 -14.44 -11.96 6.62
C GLN A 127 -15.35 -12.71 7.59
N LYS A 128 -16.04 -13.77 7.15
CA LYS A 128 -16.92 -14.57 8.01
C LYS A 128 -16.16 -15.23 9.16
N GLU A 129 -14.93 -15.69 8.92
CA GLU A 129 -14.08 -16.23 9.97
C GLU A 129 -13.67 -15.14 10.97
N ALA A 130 -13.22 -13.98 10.48
CA ALA A 130 -12.82 -12.85 11.32
C ALA A 130 -13.98 -12.35 12.21
N GLU A 131 -15.19 -12.25 11.67
CA GLU A 131 -16.38 -11.78 12.39
C GLU A 131 -16.78 -12.70 13.57
N ARG A 132 -16.32 -13.96 13.59
CA ARG A 132 -16.51 -14.86 14.74
C ARG A 132 -15.72 -14.42 15.97
N TYR A 133 -14.63 -13.66 15.79
CA TYR A 133 -13.80 -13.15 16.88
C TYR A 133 -14.27 -11.79 17.41
N GLY A 134 -15.15 -11.10 16.70
CA GLY A 134 -15.73 -9.84 17.13
C GLY A 134 -16.05 -8.88 16.00
N THR A 135 -16.96 -7.96 16.30
CA THR A 135 -17.37 -6.84 15.44
C THR A 135 -17.63 -5.62 16.32
N LEU A 136 -17.81 -4.45 15.70
CA LEU A 136 -18.19 -3.23 16.44
C LEU A 136 -19.50 -3.40 17.23
N ALA A 137 -20.38 -4.31 16.80
CA ALA A 137 -21.69 -4.49 17.41
C ALA A 137 -21.69 -5.42 18.62
N ASN A 138 -20.82 -6.43 18.65
CA ASN A 138 -20.99 -7.58 19.55
C ASN A 138 -20.10 -7.55 20.80
N GLY A 139 -19.32 -6.48 21.01
CA GLY A 139 -18.55 -6.26 22.25
C GLY A 139 -17.42 -7.27 22.52
N HIS A 140 -17.24 -8.27 21.64
CA HIS A 140 -16.11 -9.17 21.66
C HIS A 140 -14.89 -8.43 21.15
N ILE A 141 -14.11 -7.91 22.08
CA ILE A 141 -12.90 -7.14 21.84
C ILE A 141 -11.75 -7.72 22.66
N PRO A 142 -10.49 -7.35 22.37
CA PRO A 142 -9.38 -7.68 23.24
C PRO A 142 -9.63 -7.26 24.69
N SER A 143 -8.99 -7.95 25.63
CA SER A 143 -9.12 -7.63 27.04
C SER A 143 -8.68 -6.19 27.34
N ALA A 144 -9.32 -5.55 28.31
CA ALA A 144 -8.84 -4.25 28.78
C ALA A 144 -7.44 -4.35 29.45
N ALA A 145 -7.08 -5.53 29.97
CA ALA A 145 -5.77 -5.77 30.58
C ALA A 145 -4.61 -5.67 29.56
N SER A 146 -4.82 -6.19 28.35
CA SER A 146 -3.82 -6.14 27.27
C SER A 146 -3.53 -4.72 26.78
N MET A 147 -4.35 -3.73 27.12
CA MET A 147 -4.07 -2.31 26.85
C MET A 147 -2.77 -1.83 27.52
N PHE A 148 -2.36 -2.46 28.62
CA PHE A 148 -1.17 -2.10 29.40
C PHE A 148 0.07 -2.91 29.04
N GLU A 149 -0.11 -3.97 28.25
CA GLU A 149 0.96 -4.86 27.82
C GLU A 149 1.73 -4.24 26.64
N ASP A 150 2.93 -4.76 26.36
CA ASP A 150 3.79 -4.35 25.23
C ASP A 150 4.24 -2.87 25.16
N VAL A 151 3.87 -2.02 26.12
CA VAL A 151 4.43 -0.65 26.25
C VAL A 151 5.93 -0.71 26.61
N TYR A 152 6.31 -1.71 27.40
CA TYR A 152 7.69 -2.03 27.77
C TYR A 152 7.86 -3.56 27.71
N LYS A 153 9.11 -4.04 27.57
CA LYS A 153 9.42 -5.47 27.63
C LYS A 153 8.88 -6.12 28.92
N GLU A 154 9.03 -5.42 30.03
CA GLU A 154 8.47 -5.81 31.33
C GLU A 154 7.57 -4.68 31.80
N MET A 155 6.31 -4.99 32.12
CA MET A 155 5.33 -4.00 32.56
C MET A 155 5.82 -3.30 33.84
N PRO A 156 6.14 -2.00 33.80
CA PRO A 156 6.64 -1.27 34.95
C PRO A 156 5.55 -1.09 35.99
N GLU A 157 5.95 -0.79 37.22
CA GLU A 157 5.06 -0.70 38.37
C GLU A 157 3.87 0.25 38.16
N HIS A 158 4.09 1.41 37.53
CA HIS A 158 3.02 2.38 37.30
C HIS A 158 1.91 1.82 36.37
N LEU A 159 2.26 1.04 35.33
CA LEU A 159 1.27 0.40 34.47
C LEU A 159 0.56 -0.74 35.20
N ARG A 160 1.25 -1.51 36.04
CA ARG A 160 0.61 -2.52 36.91
C ARG A 160 -0.43 -1.89 37.83
N ARG A 161 -0.09 -0.75 38.44
CA ARG A 161 -0.99 0.01 39.32
C ARG A 161 -2.19 0.56 38.54
N GLN A 162 -2.00 1.11 37.34
CA GLN A 162 -3.10 1.59 36.50
C GLN A 162 -4.02 0.46 36.04
N ARG A 163 -3.46 -0.69 35.65
CA ARG A 163 -4.23 -1.89 35.29
C ARG A 163 -5.11 -2.34 36.46
N GLN A 164 -4.53 -2.42 37.66
CA GLN A 164 -5.25 -2.73 38.89
C GLN A 164 -6.34 -1.69 39.21
N GLN A 165 -6.09 -0.39 38.99
CA GLN A 165 -7.08 0.67 39.17
C GLN A 165 -8.26 0.57 38.19
N LEU A 166 -8.02 0.06 36.98
CA LEU A 166 -9.07 -0.24 35.99
C LEU A 166 -9.88 -1.49 36.35
N GLY A 167 -9.40 -2.31 37.29
CA GLY A 167 -10.07 -3.52 37.75
C GLY A 167 -9.83 -4.75 36.87
N VAL A 168 -8.74 -4.76 36.09
CA VAL A 168 -8.33 -5.86 35.20
C VAL A 168 -6.88 -6.28 35.42
#